data_AF-A0A6B0X0B1-F1
#
_entry.id   AF-A0A6B0X0B1-F1
#
_cell.length_a   1.000
_cell.length_b   1.000
_cell.length_c   1.000
_cell.angle_alpha   90.00
_cell.angle_beta   90.00
_cell.angle_gamma   90.00
#
_symmetry.space_group_name_H-M   'P 1'
#
loop_
_entity.id
_entity.type
_entity.pdbx_description
1 polymer ?
#
loop_
_entity_poly.entity_id
_entity_poly.type
_entity_poly.pdbx_seq_one_letter_code
_entity_poly.pdbx_strand_id
1 'polypeptide(L)'
;MTSEMLKPVEWVGSSKGDLKKFPAAVQDRVGFALYQAQIGLRHRDAKTLKGVGPRVLEVVSRHDGDTYRAVYTVRFKLAVYVLHAFQKKARRGIETPKQEIDLIKRRLRTAEQHYKDFYSEG
;
A
#
# COMPACT_ATOMS: atom_id res chain seq x y z
N MET A 1 -15.25 13.49 -22.60
CA MET A 1 -14.60 12.43 -21.79
C MET A 1 -13.30 13.00 -21.26
N THR A 2 -13.28 13.55 -20.05
CA THR A 2 -12.02 14.00 -19.45
C THR A 2 -11.15 12.78 -19.22
N SER A 3 -10.02 12.71 -19.90
CA SER A 3 -8.91 11.82 -19.56
C SER A 3 -8.54 12.11 -18.10
N GLU A 4 -9.10 11.38 -17.15
CA GLU A 4 -8.60 11.41 -15.77
C GLU A 4 -7.19 10.81 -15.81
N MET A 5 -6.19 11.68 -15.68
CA MET A 5 -4.82 11.25 -15.51
C MET A 5 -4.77 10.30 -14.30
N LEU A 6 -4.10 9.16 -14.45
CA LEU A 6 -3.92 8.19 -13.37
C LEU A 6 -3.42 8.90 -12.12
N LYS A 7 -4.08 8.68 -10.97
CA LYS A 7 -3.62 9.22 -9.70
C LYS A 7 -2.16 8.79 -9.50
N PRO A 8 -1.21 9.70 -9.19
CA PRO A 8 0.15 9.30 -8.88
C PRO A 8 0.21 8.28 -7.74
N VAL A 9 1.21 7.40 -7.81
CA VAL A 9 1.58 6.50 -6.71
C VAL A 9 2.76 7.12 -5.97
N GLU A 10 2.50 7.52 -4.73
CA GLU A 10 3.49 8.06 -3.83
C GLU A 10 4.04 6.97 -2.91
N TRP A 11 5.37 6.94 -2.78
CA TRP A 11 6.06 5.89 -2.03
C TRP A 11 6.60 6.44 -0.72
N VAL A 12 6.11 5.95 0.40
CA VAL A 12 6.55 6.44 1.71
C VAL A 12 7.74 5.63 2.21
N GLY A 13 8.82 6.34 2.57
CA GLY A 13 10.04 5.73 3.11
C GLY A 13 10.63 4.67 2.17
N SER A 14 10.98 3.51 2.71
CA SER A 14 11.62 2.41 1.96
C SER A 14 10.66 1.59 1.09
N SER A 15 9.35 1.88 1.10
CA SER A 15 8.32 0.99 0.53
C SER A 15 8.57 0.56 -0.92
N LYS A 16 9.03 1.48 -1.79
CA LYS A 16 9.38 1.17 -3.18
C LYS A 16 10.56 0.21 -3.28
N GLY A 17 11.61 0.48 -2.50
CA GLY A 17 12.82 -0.34 -2.46
C GLY A 17 12.53 -1.73 -1.92
N ASP A 18 11.66 -1.85 -0.93
CA ASP A 18 11.29 -3.14 -0.35
C ASP A 18 10.39 -3.95 -1.29
N LEU A 19 9.44 -3.32 -1.98
CA LEU A 19 8.65 -3.98 -3.02
C LEU A 19 9.54 -4.53 -4.14
N LYS A 20 10.54 -3.76 -4.59
CA LYS A 20 11.46 -4.18 -5.65
C LYS A 20 12.31 -5.40 -5.30
N LYS A 21 12.43 -5.77 -4.02
CA LYS A 21 13.12 -6.98 -3.57
C LYS A 21 12.23 -8.22 -3.62
N PHE A 22 10.93 -8.05 -3.87
CA PHE A 22 10.00 -9.18 -3.93
C PHE A 22 10.19 -9.99 -5.23
N PRO A 23 9.75 -11.25 -5.25
CA PRO A 23 9.67 -12.02 -6.50
C PRO A 23 8.84 -11.29 -7.57
N ALA A 24 9.19 -11.45 -8.85
CA ALA A 24 8.55 -10.73 -9.96
C ALA A 24 7.02 -10.89 -9.96
N ALA A 25 6.52 -12.12 -9.81
CA ALA A 25 5.08 -12.39 -9.75
C ALA A 25 4.36 -11.67 -8.59
N VAL A 26 5.06 -11.41 -7.48
CA VAL A 26 4.52 -10.63 -6.36
C VAL A 26 4.51 -9.14 -6.72
N GLN A 27 5.57 -8.63 -7.35
CA GLN A 27 5.62 -7.25 -7.83
C GLN A 27 4.49 -6.97 -8.81
N ASP A 28 4.25 -7.86 -9.77
CA ASP A 28 3.18 -7.73 -10.77
C ASP A 28 1.80 -7.66 -10.12
N ARG A 29 1.52 -8.56 -9.16
CA ARG A 29 0.24 -8.57 -8.45
C ARG A 29 0.01 -7.28 -7.66
N VAL A 30 1.05 -6.80 -6.97
CA VAL A 30 0.97 -5.53 -6.22
C VAL A 30 0.82 -4.36 -7.19
N GLY A 31 1.58 -4.33 -8.28
CA GLY A 31 1.50 -3.30 -9.32
C GLY A 31 0.10 -3.21 -9.93
N PHE A 32 -0.52 -4.34 -10.26
CA PHE A 32 -1.88 -4.36 -10.79
C PHE A 32 -2.91 -3.87 -9.77
N ALA A 33 -2.75 -4.20 -8.49
CA ALA A 33 -3.61 -3.69 -7.43
C ALA A 33 -3.46 -2.17 -7.23
N LEU A 34 -2.24 -1.64 -7.34
CA LEU A 34 -2.00 -0.20 -7.31
C LEU A 34 -2.60 0.50 -8.53
N TYR A 35 -2.42 -0.05 -9.74
CA TYR A 35 -3.05 0.48 -10.95
C TYR A 35 -4.57 0.60 -10.79
N GLN A 36 -5.24 -0.46 -10.29
CA GLN A 36 -6.67 -0.40 -10.02
C GLN A 36 -7.03 0.72 -9.03
N ALA A 37 -6.23 0.89 -7.97
CA ALA A 37 -6.42 1.98 -7.02
C ALA A 37 -6.24 3.37 -7.66
N GLN A 38 -5.32 3.52 -8.61
CA GLN A 38 -5.08 4.78 -9.33
C GLN A 38 -6.31 5.19 -10.16
N ILE A 39 -7.03 4.23 -10.75
CA ILE A 39 -8.27 4.46 -11.51
C ILE A 39 -9.54 4.40 -10.64
N GLY A 40 -9.41 4.46 -9.30
CA GLY A 40 -10.54 4.47 -8.39
C GLY A 40 -11.24 3.12 -8.20
N LEU A 41 -10.68 2.04 -8.75
CA LEU A 41 -11.16 0.68 -8.53
C LEU A 41 -10.48 0.05 -7.31
N ARG A 42 -11.04 -1.06 -6.84
CA ARG A 42 -10.48 -1.86 -5.75
C ARG A 42 -10.13 -3.25 -6.28
N HIS A 43 -8.88 -3.63 -6.11
CA HIS A 43 -8.41 -4.98 -6.40
C HIS A 43 -9.14 -6.02 -5.56
N ARG A 44 -9.55 -7.13 -6.19
CA ARG A 44 -10.29 -8.23 -5.53
C ARG A 44 -9.57 -8.76 -4.29
N ASP A 45 -8.24 -8.79 -4.33
CA ASP A 45 -7.42 -9.30 -3.23
C ASP A 45 -7.00 -8.22 -2.22
N ALA A 46 -7.38 -6.96 -2.44
CA ALA A 46 -7.11 -5.89 -1.50
C ALA A 46 -8.08 -5.95 -0.32
N LYS A 47 -7.54 -6.18 0.88
CA LYS A 47 -8.30 -6.30 2.13
C LYS A 47 -8.09 -5.07 2.99
N THR A 48 -9.10 -4.68 3.76
CA THR A 48 -8.94 -3.59 4.73
C THR A 48 -8.02 -4.04 5.85
N LEU A 49 -6.95 -3.29 6.10
CA LEU A 49 -6.05 -3.53 7.22
C LEU A 49 -6.65 -2.92 8.50
N LYS A 50 -7.01 -3.78 9.45
CA LYS A 50 -7.61 -3.36 10.73
C LYS A 50 -6.57 -2.70 11.63
N GLY A 51 -7.03 -1.82 12.52
CA GLY A 51 -6.21 -1.26 13.61
C GLY A 51 -5.24 -0.14 13.22
N VAL A 52 -5.24 0.32 11.96
CA VAL A 52 -4.39 1.42 11.47
C VAL A 52 -5.20 2.71 11.28
N GLY A 53 -6.26 2.65 10.48
CA GLY A 53 -7.06 3.81 10.11
C GLY A 53 -7.98 3.51 8.92
N PRO A 54 -8.87 4.45 8.56
CA PRO A 54 -9.81 4.26 7.46
C PRO A 54 -9.08 4.17 6.11
N ARG A 55 -9.64 3.37 5.19
CA ARG A 55 -9.17 3.24 3.79
C ARG A 55 -7.69 2.83 3.62
N VAL A 56 -7.13 2.17 4.63
CA VAL A 56 -5.84 1.46 4.52
C VAL A 56 -6.11 0.03 4.06
N LEU A 57 -5.52 -0.33 2.93
CA LEU A 57 -5.69 -1.62 2.27
C LEU A 57 -4.37 -2.38 2.23
N GLU A 58 -4.45 -3.70 2.24
CA GLU A 58 -3.31 -4.60 2.03
C GLU A 58 -3.58 -5.57 0.87
N VAL A 59 -2.58 -5.76 0.02
CA VAL A 59 -2.51 -6.88 -0.93
C VAL A 59 -1.67 -7.96 -0.28
N VAL A 60 -2.23 -9.16 -0.20
CA VAL A 60 -1.52 -10.35 0.28
C VAL A 60 -1.24 -11.26 -0.91
N SER A 61 0.02 -11.59 -1.13
CA SER A 61 0.45 -12.49 -2.20
C SER A 61 1.36 -13.57 -1.62
N ARG A 62 1.19 -14.82 -2.05
CA ARG A 62 2.04 -15.94 -1.64
C ARG A 62 2.93 -16.34 -2.80
N HIS A 63 4.19 -16.64 -2.49
CA HIS A 63 5.17 -17.13 -3.45
C HIS A 63 6.17 -18.01 -2.72
N ASP A 64 6.39 -19.23 -3.22
CA ASP A 64 7.36 -20.20 -2.68
C ASP A 64 7.27 -20.44 -1.17
N GLY A 65 6.04 -20.55 -0.64
CA GLY A 65 5.79 -20.77 0.79
C GLY A 65 5.85 -19.51 1.65
N ASP A 66 6.36 -18.41 1.10
CA ASP A 66 6.40 -17.10 1.75
C ASP A 66 5.15 -16.27 1.50
N THR A 67 4.83 -15.39 2.46
CA THR A 67 3.71 -14.46 2.36
C THR A 67 4.22 -13.02 2.31
N TYR A 68 3.94 -12.33 1.21
CA TYR A 68 4.30 -10.94 0.98
C TYR A 68 3.07 -10.05 1.14
N ARG A 69 3.27 -8.88 1.73
CA ARG A 69 2.23 -7.87 1.93
C ARG A 69 2.69 -6.52 1.42
N ALA A 70 1.81 -5.85 0.69
CA ALA A 70 1.96 -4.44 0.34
C ALA A 70 0.75 -3.67 0.88
N VAL A 71 1.02 -2.62 1.66
CA VAL A 71 0.02 -1.81 2.35
C VAL A 71 0.00 -0.43 1.72
N TYR A 72 -1.18 0.03 1.35
CA TYR A 72 -1.40 1.33 0.71
C TYR A 72 -2.68 1.98 1.23
N THR A 73 -2.83 3.29 1.00
CA THR A 73 -4.04 4.04 1.35
C THR A 73 -4.61 4.74 0.14
N VAL A 74 -5.94 4.68 0.04
CA VAL A 74 -6.76 5.37 -0.98
C VAL A 74 -7.61 6.47 -0.34
N ARG A 75 -7.25 6.90 0.87
CA ARG A 75 -7.93 7.99 1.58
C ARG A 75 -7.87 9.32 0.83
N PHE A 76 -6.81 9.52 0.05
CA PHE A 76 -6.48 10.78 -0.59
C PHE A 76 -7.07 10.82 -2.01
N LYS A 77 -7.74 11.93 -2.34
CA LYS A 77 -8.50 12.03 -3.61
C LYS A 77 -7.56 11.98 -4.81
N LEU A 78 -6.41 12.66 -4.73
CA LEU A 78 -5.53 12.91 -5.86
C LEU A 78 -4.34 11.93 -5.96
N ALA A 79 -4.05 11.11 -4.95
CA ALA A 79 -2.88 10.24 -4.95
C ALA A 79 -3.12 8.93 -4.18
N VAL A 80 -2.41 7.87 -4.57
CA VAL A 80 -2.36 6.60 -3.85
C VAL A 80 -1.02 6.52 -3.12
N TYR A 81 -1.02 6.29 -1.82
CA TYR A 81 0.23 6.18 -1.05
C TYR A 81 0.53 4.74 -0.68
N VAL A 82 1.69 4.24 -1.08
CA VAL A 82 2.23 2.97 -0.59
C VAL A 82 2.98 3.21 0.70
N LEU A 83 2.45 2.63 1.79
CA LEU A 83 2.97 2.84 3.13
C LEU A 83 4.06 1.82 3.45
N HIS A 84 3.87 0.55 3.09
CA HIS A 84 4.84 -0.48 3.42
C HIS A 84 4.76 -1.67 2.48
N ALA A 85 5.88 -2.35 2.27
CA ALA A 85 5.96 -3.65 1.62
C ALA A 85 6.90 -4.51 2.46
N PHE A 86 6.44 -5.67 2.92
CA PHE A 86 7.24 -6.61 3.71
C PHE A 86 6.89 -8.08 3.41
N GLN A 87 7.87 -8.96 3.64
CA GLN A 87 7.66 -10.40 3.71
C GLN A 87 7.32 -10.78 5.15
N LYS A 88 6.12 -11.32 5.38
CA LYS A 88 5.77 -11.90 6.66
C LYS A 88 6.52 -13.22 6.82
N LYS A 89 7.58 -13.22 7.62
CA LYS A 89 8.26 -14.46 8.02
C LYS A 89 7.30 -15.36 8.80
N ALA A 90 7.45 -16.68 8.64
CA ALA A 90 6.63 -17.70 9.29
C ALA A 90 6.76 -17.66 10.83
N ARG A 91 6.00 -16.77 11.47
CA ARG A 91 5.67 -16.85 12.89
C ARG A 91 4.16 -17.06 13.00
N ARG A 92 3.75 -17.94 13.92
CA ARG A 92 2.35 -18.34 14.16
C ARG A 92 1.43 -17.11 14.14
N GLY A 93 0.29 -17.23 13.45
CA GLY A 93 -0.76 -16.19 13.41
C GLY A 93 -0.98 -15.59 12.02
N ILE A 94 -2.23 -15.18 11.74
CA ILE A 94 -2.63 -14.52 10.48
C ILE A 94 -2.41 -13.01 10.56
N GLU A 95 -2.25 -12.48 11.77
CA GLU A 95 -2.14 -11.05 12.05
C GLU A 95 -0.80 -10.46 11.61
N THR A 96 -0.86 -9.18 11.24
CA THR A 96 0.31 -8.36 10.97
C THR A 96 1.01 -8.02 12.30
N PRO A 97 2.33 -8.26 12.45
CA PRO A 97 3.03 -7.97 13.70
C PRO A 97 2.86 -6.51 14.14
N LYS A 98 2.83 -6.27 15.46
CA LYS A 98 2.64 -4.92 16.03
C LYS A 98 3.65 -3.90 15.50
N GLN A 99 4.91 -4.31 15.34
CA GLN A 99 5.97 -3.46 14.79
C GLN A 99 5.66 -2.97 13.38
N GLU A 100 5.08 -3.83 12.54
CA GLU A 100 4.64 -3.47 11.19
C GLU A 100 3.46 -2.49 11.24
N ILE A 101 2.49 -2.74 12.12
CA ILE A 101 1.35 -1.84 12.34
C ILE A 101 1.82 -0.44 12.78
N ASP A 102 2.75 -0.37 13.72
CA ASP A 102 3.27 0.89 14.24
C ASP A 102 4.05 1.67 13.16
N LEU A 103 4.84 0.97 12.34
CA LEU A 103 5.51 1.56 11.19
C LEU A 103 4.51 2.09 10.15
N ILE A 104 3.46 1.32 9.83
CA ILE A 104 2.41 1.74 8.89
C ILE A 104 1.69 2.99 9.41
N LYS A 105 1.35 3.04 10.71
CA LYS A 105 0.73 4.24 11.32
C LYS A 105 1.63 5.48 11.22
N ARG A 106 2.92 5.33 11.49
CA ARG A 106 3.89 6.42 11.34
C ARG A 106 3.97 6.91 9.89
N ARG A 107 4.07 5.99 8.93
CA ARG A 107 4.13 6.32 7.50
C ARG A 107 2.82 6.90 6.97
N LEU A 108 1.68 6.51 7.53
CA LEU A 108 0.40 7.14 7.21
C LEU A 108 0.37 8.61 7.60
N ARG A 109 0.91 8.98 8.77
CA ARG A 109 1.05 10.40 9.15
C ARG A 109 1.99 11.16 8.20
N THR A 110 3.08 10.53 7.76
CA THR A 110 3.96 11.12 6.73
C THR A 110 3.22 11.34 5.40
N ALA A 111 2.39 10.37 4.97
CA ALA A 111 1.56 10.51 3.78
C ALA A 111 0.52 11.64 3.94
N GLU A 112 -0.10 11.77 5.11
CA GLU A 112 -1.03 12.87 5.40
C GLU A 112 -0.36 14.24 5.30
N GLN A 113 0.87 14.37 5.83
CA GLN A 113 1.62 15.62 5.73
C GLN A 113 2.02 15.92 4.29
N HIS A 114 2.60 14.94 3.58
CA HIS A 114 2.97 15.10 2.17
C HIS A 114 1.75 15.45 1.30
N TYR A 115 0.59 14.84 1.54
CA TYR A 115 -0.61 15.20 0.82
C TYR A 115 -1.04 16.65 1.09
N LYS A 116 -0.90 17.13 2.33
CA LYS A 116 -1.19 18.54 2.64
C LYS A 116 -0.25 19.46 1.88
N ASP A 117 1.05 19.19 1.95
CA ASP A 117 2.08 20.07 1.42
C ASP A 117 2.05 20.16 -0.13
N PHE A 118 1.66 19.09 -0.82
CA PHE A 118 1.77 19.00 -2.29
C PHE A 118 0.46 18.84 -3.06
N TYR A 119 -0.63 18.48 -2.38
CA TYR A 119 -1.91 18.16 -3.02
C TYR A 119 -3.10 18.88 -2.40
N SER A 120 -2.93 19.62 -1.30
CA SER A 120 -4.04 20.31 -0.63
C SER A 120 -4.19 21.80 -0.96
N GLU A 121 -3.43 22.32 -1.92
CA GLU A 121 -3.74 23.61 -2.53
C GLU A 121 -4.69 23.40 -3.73
N GLY A 122 -5.94 23.83 -3.51
CA GLY A 122 -7.10 23.73 -4.39
C GLY A 122 -8.38 23.89 -3.58
#